data_AF-A0A945TXE5-F1
#
_entry.id   AF-A0A945TXE5-F1
#
_cell.length_a   1.000
_cell.length_b   1.000
_cell.length_c   1.000
_cell.angle_alpha   90.00
_cell.angle_beta   90.00
_cell.angle_gamma   90.00
#
_symmetry.space_group_name_H-M   'P 1'
#
loop_
_entity.id
_entity.type
_entity.pdbx_description
1 polymer ?
#
loop_
_entity_poly.entity_id
_entity_poly.type
_entity_poly.pdbx_seq_one_letter_code
_entity_poly.pdbx_strand_id
1 'polypeptide(L)'
;MIRKLSILCLSILFCGSVAWAADSAGNRKDQTVRLGMKTGIHVFYFVTSPYVLEFPGEDWTFGLVYGSGDFTTTQTSTTYTGASSSSVTVTDTWKFSTSELTGRYYIGNSFNIPFGVAMYNIHKDDFKYQDLDTTSSTYREITYWDLDYKITQLNLGIGNEWTYDWGGYLGIDWFQGGAKLSDKITVKHKSGTASSAAKKGAEKESTDVSGFAGALIFTFGFGF
;
A
#
# COMPACT_ATOMS: atom_id res chain seq x y z
N MET A 1 6.85 19.99 -31.65
CA MET A 1 5.79 19.15 -31.04
C MET A 1 5.73 19.46 -29.54
N ILE A 2 5.04 20.54 -29.15
CA ILE A 2 4.89 20.99 -27.74
C ILE A 2 3.49 21.60 -27.65
N ARG A 3 2.46 20.86 -27.26
CA ARG A 3 1.08 21.42 -27.21
C ARG A 3 0.12 20.83 -26.18
N LYS A 4 0.59 20.06 -25.19
CA LYS A 4 -0.31 19.55 -24.13
C LYS A 4 0.12 19.85 -22.69
N LEU A 5 1.29 20.47 -22.48
CA LEU A 5 1.80 20.76 -21.13
C LEU A 5 1.39 22.16 -20.59
N SER A 6 0.73 22.99 -21.40
CA SER A 6 0.49 24.40 -21.03
C SER A 6 -0.93 24.72 -20.57
N ILE A 7 -1.95 23.88 -20.79
CA ILE A 7 -3.33 24.29 -20.49
C ILE A 7 -3.62 24.29 -18.99
N LEU A 8 -3.15 23.28 -18.25
CA LEU A 8 -3.35 23.22 -16.78
C LEU A 8 -2.53 24.30 -16.05
N CYS A 9 -1.30 24.57 -16.49
CA CYS A 9 -0.50 25.66 -15.91
C CYS A 9 -1.00 27.05 -16.33
N LEU A 10 -1.53 27.24 -17.54
CA LEU A 10 -2.12 28.52 -17.95
C LEU A 10 -3.48 28.78 -17.29
N SER A 11 -4.30 27.77 -17.02
CA SER A 11 -5.57 27.99 -16.30
C SER A 11 -5.35 28.53 -14.87
N ILE A 12 -4.22 28.21 -14.25
CA ILE A 12 -3.83 28.73 -12.92
C ILE A 12 -3.32 30.19 -13.02
N LEU A 13 -2.86 30.64 -14.20
CA LEU A 13 -2.34 31.99 -14.44
C LEU A 13 -3.41 33.03 -14.88
N PHE A 14 -4.56 32.58 -15.38
CA PHE A 14 -5.61 33.48 -15.93
C PHE A 14 -6.92 33.52 -15.10
N CYS A 15 -7.04 32.71 -14.05
CA CYS A 15 -8.10 32.84 -13.04
C CYS A 15 -7.48 33.47 -11.78
N GLY A 16 -7.83 34.72 -11.46
CA GLY A 16 -7.19 35.58 -10.46
C GLY A 16 -7.29 35.16 -8.98
N SER A 17 -7.38 33.88 -8.66
CA SER A 17 -7.09 33.34 -7.34
C SER A 17 -5.90 32.40 -7.47
N VAL A 18 -4.72 32.94 -7.17
CA VAL A 18 -3.57 32.09 -6.87
C VAL A 18 -4.03 31.11 -5.79
N ALA A 19 -3.95 29.81 -6.05
CA ALA A 19 -4.34 28.75 -5.14
C ALA A 19 -3.38 28.71 -3.94
N TRP A 20 -3.50 29.70 -3.05
CA TRP A 20 -2.69 29.78 -1.85
C TRP A 20 -3.25 28.76 -0.84
N ALA A 21 -2.40 27.90 -0.32
CA ALA A 21 -2.65 27.24 0.97
C ALA A 21 -2.00 28.07 2.10
N ALA A 22 -2.08 29.40 1.98
CA ALA A 22 -1.44 30.32 2.91
C ALA A 22 -2.03 30.15 4.31
N ASP A 23 -3.36 30.00 4.40
CA ASP A 23 -4.06 29.65 5.64
C ASP A 23 -4.65 28.24 5.56
N SER A 24 -3.76 27.25 5.55
CA SER A 24 -4.16 25.85 5.53
C SER A 24 -4.90 25.43 6.81
N ALA A 25 -4.61 26.04 7.96
CA ALA A 25 -5.26 25.72 9.22
C ALA A 25 -6.71 26.21 9.25
N GLY A 26 -6.96 27.46 8.82
CA GLY A 26 -8.31 28.01 8.68
C GLY A 26 -9.15 27.21 7.68
N ASN A 27 -8.63 26.98 6.47
CA ASN A 27 -9.32 26.20 5.45
C ASN A 27 -9.63 24.76 5.90
N ARG A 28 -8.74 24.15 6.68
CA ARG A 28 -8.95 22.80 7.22
C ARG A 28 -10.09 22.77 8.22
N LYS A 29 -10.14 23.76 9.11
CA LYS A 29 -11.19 23.91 10.12
C LYS A 29 -12.57 24.11 9.52
N ASP A 30 -12.64 24.78 8.36
CA ASP A 30 -13.91 25.10 7.69
C ASP A 30 -14.52 23.91 6.92
N GLN A 31 -13.79 22.79 6.81
CA GLN A 31 -14.27 21.58 6.16
C GLN A 31 -14.90 20.63 7.17
N THR A 32 -16.05 20.06 6.82
CA THR A 32 -16.73 19.05 7.64
C THR A 32 -16.19 17.66 7.36
N VAL A 33 -15.91 17.37 6.08
CA VAL A 33 -15.46 16.05 5.63
C VAL A 33 -14.56 16.16 4.42
N ARG A 34 -13.63 15.20 4.28
CA ARG A 34 -12.69 15.08 3.17
C ARG A 34 -12.75 13.71 2.54
N LEU A 35 -12.66 13.70 1.22
CA LEU A 35 -12.49 12.50 0.42
C LEU A 35 -11.23 12.62 -0.41
N GLY A 36 -10.42 11.58 -0.43
CA GLY A 36 -9.19 11.57 -1.22
C GLY A 36 -8.69 10.19 -1.54
N MET A 37 -7.48 10.14 -2.08
CA MET A 37 -6.75 8.92 -2.38
C MET A 37 -5.32 9.05 -1.90
N LYS A 38 -4.79 7.96 -1.35
CA LYS A 38 -3.41 7.86 -0.86
C LYS A 38 -2.60 6.97 -1.79
N THR A 39 -1.36 7.33 -2.11
CA THR A 39 -0.42 6.51 -2.88
C THR A 39 1.02 6.94 -2.60
N GLY A 40 2.03 6.12 -2.90
CA GLY A 40 3.43 6.51 -2.72
C GLY A 40 4.37 5.33 -2.47
N ILE A 41 5.58 5.62 -1.97
CA ILE A 41 6.59 4.57 -1.69
C ILE A 41 6.26 3.89 -0.36
N HIS A 42 5.22 3.08 -0.37
CA HIS A 42 4.82 2.18 0.71
C HIS A 42 4.06 1.03 0.04
N VAL A 43 4.51 -0.22 0.16
CA VAL A 43 4.04 -1.33 -0.70
C VAL A 43 2.51 -1.45 -0.74
N PHE A 44 1.84 -1.33 0.41
CA PHE A 44 0.39 -1.39 0.48
C PHE A 44 -0.28 -0.18 -0.17
N TYR A 45 0.24 1.03 0.03
CA TYR A 45 -0.38 2.23 -0.56
C TYR A 45 -0.11 2.33 -2.05
N PHE A 46 1.04 1.83 -2.51
CA PHE A 46 1.37 1.73 -3.92
C PHE A 46 0.39 0.81 -4.65
N VAL A 47 0.23 -0.42 -4.15
CA VAL A 47 -0.60 -1.44 -4.82
C VAL A 47 -2.09 -1.15 -4.65
N THR A 48 -2.54 -0.79 -3.44
CA THR A 48 -3.97 -0.63 -3.16
C THR A 48 -4.50 0.77 -3.47
N SER A 49 -3.63 1.77 -3.60
CA SER A 49 -3.97 3.21 -3.80
C SER A 49 -5.26 3.63 -3.08
N PRO A 50 -5.33 3.46 -1.75
CA PRO A 50 -6.58 3.39 -1.03
C PRO A 50 -7.30 4.74 -0.99
N TYR A 51 -8.62 4.69 -0.88
CA TYR A 51 -9.46 5.86 -0.64
C TYR A 51 -9.31 6.31 0.81
N VAL A 52 -9.47 7.61 1.02
CA VAL A 52 -9.34 8.29 2.30
C VAL A 52 -10.64 9.03 2.58
N LEU A 53 -11.23 8.78 3.75
CA LEU A 53 -12.33 9.55 4.32
C LEU A 53 -11.82 10.17 5.61
N GLU A 54 -11.74 11.49 5.69
CA GLU A 54 -11.18 12.20 6.83
C GLU A 54 -12.17 13.26 7.35
N PHE A 55 -12.17 13.46 8.65
CA PHE A 55 -12.86 14.54 9.35
C PHE A 55 -11.78 15.50 9.85
N PRO A 56 -11.56 16.61 9.12
CA PRO A 56 -10.57 17.58 9.50
C PRO A 56 -11.05 18.47 10.64
N GLY A 57 -10.10 18.94 11.43
CA GLY A 57 -10.24 20.05 12.36
C GLY A 57 -8.96 20.88 12.31
N GLU A 58 -8.91 21.98 13.05
CA GLU A 58 -7.77 22.91 13.01
C GLU A 58 -6.43 22.21 13.30
N ASP A 59 -6.34 21.53 14.44
CA ASP A 59 -5.13 20.86 14.93
C ASP A 59 -5.11 19.34 14.74
N TRP A 60 -6.27 18.72 14.53
CA TRP A 60 -6.42 17.28 14.43
C TRP A 60 -7.27 16.89 13.23
N THR A 61 -6.83 15.88 12.49
CA THR A 61 -7.65 15.18 11.50
C THR A 61 -7.72 13.72 11.90
N PHE A 62 -8.89 13.10 11.78
CA PHE A 62 -9.06 11.66 11.93
C PHE A 62 -9.79 11.10 10.72
N GLY A 63 -9.52 9.85 10.36
CA GLY A 63 -10.12 9.27 9.18
C GLY A 63 -9.97 7.78 9.04
N LEU A 64 -10.58 7.28 7.98
CA LEU A 64 -10.53 5.89 7.56
C LEU A 64 -9.90 5.83 6.18
N VAL A 65 -8.98 4.90 6.02
CA VAL A 65 -8.33 4.60 4.74
C VAL A 65 -8.69 3.16 4.37
N TYR A 66 -9.19 2.95 3.15
CA TYR A 66 -9.58 1.63 2.69
C TYR A 66 -9.30 1.43 1.20
N GLY A 67 -8.74 0.27 0.84
CA GLY A 67 -8.50 -0.07 -0.55
C GLY A 67 -8.04 -1.51 -0.74
N SER A 68 -8.10 -1.97 -1.99
CA SER A 68 -7.61 -3.27 -2.42
C SER A 68 -7.03 -3.17 -3.82
N GLY A 69 -6.03 -3.98 -4.12
CA GLY A 69 -5.40 -4.01 -5.44
C GLY A 69 -4.58 -5.26 -5.65
N ASP A 70 -4.31 -5.57 -6.92
CA ASP A 70 -3.56 -6.76 -7.33
C ASP A 70 -2.18 -6.36 -7.82
N PHE A 71 -1.16 -7.09 -7.39
CA PHE A 71 0.20 -7.02 -7.91
C PHE A 71 0.50 -8.28 -8.71
N THR A 72 0.53 -8.11 -10.04
CA THR A 72 0.74 -9.21 -10.98
C THR A 72 2.13 -9.14 -11.60
N THR A 73 2.87 -10.24 -11.54
CA THR A 73 4.14 -10.41 -12.23
C THR A 73 4.04 -11.56 -13.23
N THR A 74 4.51 -11.33 -14.46
CA THR A 74 4.56 -12.34 -15.52
C THR A 74 6.01 -12.62 -15.85
N GLN A 75 6.43 -13.87 -15.72
CA GLN A 75 7.77 -14.32 -16.08
C GLN A 75 7.68 -15.34 -17.22
N THR A 76 8.41 -15.10 -18.29
CA THR A 76 8.55 -16.05 -19.40
C THR A 76 9.94 -16.64 -19.36
N SER A 77 10.03 -17.95 -19.16
CA SER A 77 11.28 -18.70 -19.24
C SER A 77 11.33 -19.46 -20.56
N THR A 78 12.40 -19.24 -21.33
CA THR A 78 12.64 -19.96 -22.59
C THR A 78 13.81 -20.91 -22.41
N THR A 79 13.55 -22.20 -22.60
CA THR A 79 14.57 -23.24 -22.58
C THR A 79 14.94 -23.59 -24.01
N TYR A 80 16.24 -23.60 -24.30
CA TYR A 80 16.79 -24.01 -25.59
C TYR A 80 17.36 -25.42 -25.46
N THR A 81 16.87 -26.36 -26.26
CA THR A 81 17.40 -27.72 -26.37
C THR A 81 17.71 -28.00 -27.83
N GLY A 82 18.99 -27.88 -28.21
CA GLY A 82 19.44 -28.01 -29.60
C GLY A 82 18.88 -26.89 -30.49
N ALA A 83 18.27 -27.26 -31.62
CA ALA A 83 17.64 -26.32 -32.55
C ALA A 83 16.17 -25.95 -32.18
N SER A 84 15.65 -26.48 -31.08
CA SER A 84 14.28 -26.25 -30.63
C SER A 84 14.25 -25.37 -29.37
N SER A 85 13.33 -24.42 -29.34
CA SER A 85 13.04 -23.58 -28.17
C SER A 85 11.64 -23.89 -27.63
N SER A 86 11.51 -24.03 -26.31
CA SER A 86 10.22 -24.12 -25.61
C SER A 86 10.12 -22.97 -24.61
N SER A 87 9.01 -22.25 -24.60
CA SER A 87 8.76 -21.14 -23.68
C SER A 87 7.62 -21.48 -22.73
N VAL A 88 7.83 -21.25 -21.43
CA VAL A 88 6.80 -21.36 -20.39
C VAL A 88 6.60 -19.98 -19.78
N THR A 89 5.37 -19.50 -19.80
CA THR A 89 4.96 -18.25 -19.15
C THR A 89 4.24 -18.57 -17.85
N VAL A 90 4.70 -17.97 -16.75
CA VAL A 90 4.09 -18.08 -15.43
C VAL A 90 3.65 -16.69 -14.99
N THR A 91 2.39 -16.58 -14.58
CA THR A 91 1.82 -15.35 -14.01
C THR A 91 1.52 -15.58 -12.55
N ASP A 92 2.10 -14.75 -11.69
CA ASP A 92 1.89 -14.74 -10.24
C ASP A 92 1.13 -13.47 -9.86
N THR A 93 0.01 -13.63 -9.16
CA THR A 93 -0.81 -12.52 -8.67
C THR A 93 -0.85 -12.53 -7.15
N TRP A 94 -0.56 -11.38 -6.56
CA TRP A 94 -0.66 -11.12 -5.12
C TRP A 94 -1.77 -10.10 -4.89
N LYS A 95 -2.76 -10.43 -4.06
CA LYS A 95 -3.87 -9.53 -3.75
C LYS A 95 -3.58 -8.82 -2.43
N PHE A 96 -3.62 -7.50 -2.46
CA PHE A 96 -3.36 -6.66 -1.30
C PHE A 96 -4.67 -6.00 -0.85
N SER A 97 -4.87 -5.88 0.46
CA SER A 97 -5.89 -5.00 1.02
C SER A 97 -5.35 -4.16 2.16
N THR A 98 -5.84 -2.92 2.23
CA THR A 98 -5.46 -1.91 3.22
C THR A 98 -6.71 -1.43 3.92
N SER A 99 -6.69 -1.47 5.25
CA SER A 99 -7.65 -0.78 6.11
C SER A 99 -6.88 -0.05 7.19
N GLU A 100 -7.14 1.23 7.43
CA GLU A 100 -6.40 1.99 8.44
C GLU A 100 -7.30 3.04 9.09
N LEU A 101 -7.23 3.10 10.42
CA LEU A 101 -7.70 4.26 11.18
C LEU A 101 -6.53 5.24 11.22
N THR A 102 -6.67 6.35 10.50
CA THR A 102 -5.61 7.36 10.34
C THR A 102 -5.91 8.58 11.18
N GLY A 103 -4.86 9.26 11.62
CA GLY A 103 -4.91 10.55 12.28
C GLY A 103 -3.72 11.41 11.87
N ARG A 104 -3.90 12.73 11.96
CA ARG A 104 -2.83 13.71 11.80
C ARG A 104 -2.95 14.74 12.89
N TYR A 105 -1.81 15.07 13.49
CA TYR A 105 -1.68 16.20 14.40
C TYR A 105 -0.86 17.30 13.72
N TYR A 106 -1.43 18.51 13.60
CA TYR A 106 -0.78 19.65 12.97
C TYR A 106 0.00 20.47 13.99
N ILE A 107 1.22 20.85 13.62
CA ILE A 107 2.04 21.79 14.38
C ILE A 107 2.13 23.05 13.52
N GLY A 108 1.21 23.98 13.78
CA GLY A 108 1.02 25.18 12.98
C GLY A 108 0.27 24.90 11.69
N ASN A 109 0.66 25.57 10.59
CA ASN A 109 -0.17 25.64 9.40
C ASN A 109 -0.27 24.32 8.62
N SER A 110 0.89 23.72 8.31
CA SER A 110 0.97 22.60 7.36
C SER A 110 1.79 21.41 7.86
N PHE A 111 2.83 21.65 8.66
CA PHE A 111 3.63 20.56 9.21
C PHE A 111 2.80 19.70 10.15
N ASN A 112 2.91 18.39 10.04
CA ASN A 112 2.11 17.47 10.83
C ASN A 112 2.82 16.15 11.12
N ILE A 113 2.28 15.46 12.12
CA ILE A 113 2.64 14.11 12.54
C ILE A 113 1.48 13.19 12.14
N PRO A 114 1.57 12.47 11.01
CA PRO A 114 0.63 11.41 10.69
C PRO A 114 0.86 10.19 11.57
N PHE A 115 -0.23 9.57 11.99
CA PHE A 115 -0.21 8.31 12.74
C PHE A 115 -1.44 7.48 12.40
N GLY A 116 -1.40 6.18 12.66
CA GLY A 116 -2.56 5.35 12.41
C GLY A 116 -2.38 3.91 12.84
N VAL A 117 -3.49 3.20 12.99
CA VAL A 117 -3.46 1.73 13.15
C VAL A 117 -3.92 1.13 11.84
N ALA A 118 -3.00 0.47 11.15
CA ALA A 118 -3.25 -0.13 9.86
C ALA A 118 -3.33 -1.65 9.97
N MET A 119 -4.32 -2.21 9.29
CA MET A 119 -4.51 -3.62 9.04
C MET A 119 -4.23 -3.86 7.56
N TYR A 120 -3.17 -4.60 7.29
CA TYR A 120 -2.79 -4.97 5.95
C TYR A 120 -2.97 -6.46 5.73
N ASN A 121 -3.44 -6.84 4.54
CA ASN A 121 -3.63 -8.23 4.15
C ASN A 121 -2.96 -8.51 2.81
N ILE A 122 -2.29 -9.64 2.73
CA ILE A 122 -1.72 -10.20 1.51
C ILE A 122 -2.34 -11.57 1.31
N HIS A 123 -2.93 -11.78 0.14
CA HIS A 123 -3.45 -13.06 -0.28
C HIS A 123 -2.74 -13.53 -1.55
N LYS A 124 -2.26 -14.76 -1.54
CA LYS A 124 -1.67 -15.41 -2.72
C LYS A 124 -2.33 -16.77 -2.93
N ASP A 125 -2.95 -16.91 -4.09
CA ASP A 125 -3.43 -18.20 -4.60
C ASP A 125 -2.23 -19.02 -5.10
N ASP A 126 -2.30 -20.34 -4.95
CA ASP A 126 -1.32 -21.28 -5.54
C ASP A 126 0.14 -21.01 -5.15
N PHE A 127 0.39 -20.55 -3.91
CA PHE A 127 1.72 -20.44 -3.35
C PHE A 127 2.40 -21.82 -3.35
N LYS A 128 3.48 -21.92 -4.11
CA LYS A 128 4.32 -23.11 -4.23
C LYS A 128 5.29 -23.16 -3.05
N TYR A 129 5.14 -24.16 -2.20
CA TYR A 129 6.17 -24.50 -1.22
C TYR A 129 6.77 -25.85 -1.60
N GLN A 130 8.10 -25.87 -1.73
CA GLN A 130 8.85 -27.11 -1.95
C GLN A 130 9.58 -27.46 -0.65
N ASP A 131 9.23 -28.60 -0.07
CA ASP A 131 9.92 -29.08 1.13
C ASP A 131 11.38 -29.37 0.79
N LEU A 132 12.30 -28.66 1.45
CA LEU A 132 13.75 -28.81 1.28
C LEU A 132 14.24 -29.98 2.15
N ASP A 133 13.78 -31.19 1.83
CA ASP A 133 14.40 -32.40 2.36
C ASP A 133 15.74 -32.62 1.62
N THR A 134 16.85 -32.30 2.30
CA THR A 134 18.21 -32.48 1.79
C THR A 134 18.68 -33.94 1.81
N THR A 135 17.87 -34.88 2.30
CA THR A 135 18.25 -36.29 2.47
C THR A 135 17.65 -37.27 1.45
N SER A 136 16.69 -36.85 0.63
CA SER A 136 16.05 -37.72 -0.38
C SER A 136 16.48 -37.38 -1.83
N SER A 137 17.02 -38.37 -2.55
CA SER A 137 17.43 -38.28 -3.96
C SER A 137 16.29 -38.44 -4.97
N THR A 138 15.06 -38.59 -4.50
CA THR A 138 13.92 -39.03 -5.32
C THR A 138 12.81 -37.99 -5.23
N TYR A 139 12.55 -37.29 -6.33
CA TYR A 139 11.41 -36.40 -6.61
C TYR A 139 10.88 -35.53 -5.44
N ARG A 140 11.19 -34.23 -5.54
CA ARG A 140 10.69 -33.18 -4.63
C ARG A 140 9.26 -32.79 -5.01
N GLU A 141 8.28 -33.26 -4.26
CA GLU A 141 6.88 -32.94 -4.53
C GLU A 141 6.59 -31.46 -4.25
N ILE A 142 5.99 -30.76 -5.22
CA ILE A 142 5.57 -29.37 -5.05
C ILE A 142 4.19 -29.39 -4.42
N THR A 143 4.06 -28.76 -3.25
CA THR A 143 2.78 -28.59 -2.59
C THR A 143 2.27 -27.17 -2.84
N TYR A 144 1.02 -27.07 -3.26
CA TYR A 144 0.35 -25.80 -3.49
C TYR A 144 -0.52 -25.45 -2.30
N TRP A 145 -0.39 -24.20 -1.88
CA TRP A 145 -1.11 -23.64 -0.75
C TRP A 145 -1.72 -22.30 -1.12
N ASP A 146 -2.85 -21.96 -0.51
CA ASP A 146 -3.31 -20.58 -0.49
C ASP A 146 -2.80 -19.92 0.79
N LEU A 147 -2.15 -18.77 0.63
CA LEU A 147 -1.52 -18.02 1.71
C LEU A 147 -2.32 -16.75 2.00
N ASP A 148 -2.79 -16.63 3.24
CA ASP A 148 -3.41 -15.43 3.80
C ASP A 148 -2.50 -14.89 4.90
N TYR A 149 -1.88 -13.73 4.68
CA TYR A 149 -1.07 -13.04 5.68
C TYR A 149 -1.72 -11.72 6.08
N LYS A 150 -2.02 -11.57 7.37
CA LYS A 150 -2.58 -10.35 7.94
C LYS A 150 -1.61 -9.78 8.96
N ILE A 151 -1.34 -8.48 8.87
CA ILE A 151 -0.55 -7.74 9.85
C ILE A 151 -1.37 -6.55 10.35
N THR A 152 -1.30 -6.29 11.65
CA THR A 152 -1.74 -5.05 12.26
C THR A 152 -0.50 -4.30 12.73
N GLN A 153 -0.37 -3.04 12.35
CA GLN A 153 0.77 -2.21 12.75
C GLN A 153 0.35 -0.80 13.14
N LEU A 154 1.17 -0.18 13.98
CA LEU A 154 1.11 1.25 14.26
C LEU A 154 1.98 1.98 13.23
N ASN A 155 1.39 2.93 12.53
CA ASN A 155 2.05 3.87 11.65
C ASN A 155 2.35 5.17 12.40
N LEU A 156 3.55 5.71 12.20
CA LEU A 156 3.94 7.03 12.70
C LEU A 156 4.89 7.68 11.69
N GLY A 157 4.68 8.95 11.40
CA GLY A 157 5.47 9.65 10.40
C GLY A 157 5.63 11.13 10.67
N ILE A 158 6.19 11.79 9.65
CA ILE A 158 6.31 13.24 9.55
C ILE A 158 5.90 13.68 8.15
N GLY A 159 5.14 14.77 8.08
CA GLY A 159 4.57 15.20 6.83
C GLY A 159 4.21 16.67 6.80
N ASN A 160 3.73 17.09 5.64
CA ASN A 160 3.10 18.37 5.44
C ASN A 160 1.75 18.16 4.75
N GLU A 161 0.75 18.96 5.11
CA GLU A 161 -0.52 19.01 4.42
C GLU A 161 -0.90 20.45 4.15
N TRP A 162 -1.35 20.69 2.93
CA TRP A 162 -1.86 21.97 2.49
C TRP A 162 -3.32 21.81 2.12
N THR A 163 -4.17 22.59 2.79
CA THR A 163 -5.57 22.75 2.43
C THR A 163 -5.74 24.08 1.73
N TYR A 164 -6.20 24.02 0.49
CA TYR A 164 -6.35 25.17 -0.38
C TYR A 164 -7.74 25.80 -0.21
N ASP A 165 -7.83 27.12 -0.45
CA ASP A 165 -9.07 27.90 -0.31
C ASP A 165 -10.23 27.37 -1.16
N TRP A 166 -9.94 26.68 -2.27
CA TRP A 166 -10.93 26.09 -3.17
C TRP A 166 -11.43 24.70 -2.72
N GLY A 167 -11.01 24.23 -1.54
CA GLY A 167 -11.48 22.99 -0.93
C GLY A 167 -10.57 21.78 -1.14
N GLY A 168 -9.58 21.85 -2.02
CA GLY A 168 -8.61 20.77 -2.19
C GLY A 168 -7.68 20.61 -1.01
N TYR A 169 -7.12 19.42 -0.84
CA TYR A 169 -6.00 19.20 0.05
C TYR A 169 -4.94 18.29 -0.57
N LEU A 170 -3.69 18.57 -0.24
CA LEU A 170 -2.52 17.78 -0.61
C LEU A 170 -1.69 17.50 0.64
N GLY A 171 -1.67 16.24 1.05
CA GLY A 171 -0.76 15.71 2.07
C GLY A 171 0.47 15.06 1.41
N ILE A 172 1.65 15.33 1.97
CA ILE A 172 2.91 14.65 1.67
C ILE A 172 3.50 14.17 2.98
N ASP A 173 3.47 12.86 3.20
CA ASP A 173 4.16 12.22 4.32
C ASP A 173 5.56 11.84 3.84
N TRP A 174 6.57 12.58 4.32
CA TRP A 174 7.96 12.40 3.92
C TRP A 174 8.50 11.05 4.32
N PHE A 175 8.15 10.64 5.53
CA PHE A 175 8.50 9.35 6.11
C PHE A 175 7.36 8.84 6.97
N GLN A 176 7.08 7.55 6.87
CA GLN A 176 6.14 6.83 7.72
C GLN A 176 6.76 5.50 8.12
N GLY A 177 7.08 5.34 9.41
CA GLY A 177 7.50 4.07 9.98
C GLY A 177 6.31 3.21 10.38
N GLY A 178 6.52 1.90 10.42
CA GLY A 178 5.54 0.91 10.88
C GLY A 178 6.11 0.06 12.00
N ALA A 179 5.42 -0.01 13.13
CA ALA A 179 5.71 -0.93 14.23
C ALA A 179 4.66 -2.04 14.28
N LYS A 180 5.10 -3.29 14.05
CA LYS A 180 4.22 -4.47 14.08
C LYS A 180 3.58 -4.62 15.48
N LEU A 181 2.26 -4.64 15.53
CA LEU A 181 1.49 -4.89 16.75
C LEU A 181 1.09 -6.36 16.85
N SER A 182 0.64 -6.94 15.73
CA SER A 182 0.30 -8.35 15.62
C SER A 182 0.34 -8.81 14.18
N ASP A 183 0.53 -10.10 13.96
CA ASP A 183 0.40 -10.74 12.67
C ASP A 183 -0.30 -12.10 12.80
N LYS A 184 -0.85 -12.57 11.69
CA LYS A 184 -1.44 -13.89 11.56
C LYS A 184 -1.24 -14.38 10.14
N ILE A 185 -0.64 -15.55 10.02
CA ILE A 185 -0.65 -16.32 8.79
C ILE A 185 -1.69 -17.44 8.86
N THR A 186 -2.33 -17.72 7.73
CA THR A 186 -3.09 -18.93 7.49
C THR A 186 -2.66 -19.52 6.16
N VAL A 187 -2.27 -20.79 6.18
CA VAL A 187 -1.89 -21.54 4.99
C VAL A 187 -2.92 -22.65 4.79
N LYS A 188 -3.62 -22.64 3.66
CA LYS A 188 -4.64 -23.63 3.31
C LYS A 188 -4.11 -24.56 2.23
N HIS A 189 -4.12 -25.86 2.48
CA HIS A 189 -3.67 -26.84 1.50
C HIS A 189 -4.60 -26.82 0.29
N LYS A 190 -4.01 -26.84 -0.90
CA LYS A 190 -4.75 -26.87 -2.16
C LYS A 190 -4.49 -28.16 -2.94
N SER A 191 -3.23 -28.53 -3.14
CA SER A 191 -2.88 -29.77 -3.87
C SER A 191 -1.44 -30.24 -3.59
N GLY A 192 -1.14 -31.49 -3.98
CA GLY A 192 0.13 -32.19 -3.69
C GLY A 192 0.15 -32.85 -2.31
N THR A 193 1.25 -33.50 -1.94
CA THR A 193 1.39 -34.12 -0.62
C THR A 193 1.54 -33.07 0.48
N ALA A 194 0.59 -33.05 1.41
CA ALA A 194 0.63 -32.22 2.61
C ALA A 194 1.36 -32.96 3.74
N SER A 195 2.59 -32.55 4.06
CA SER A 195 3.28 -32.99 5.28
C SER A 195 3.17 -31.93 6.38
N SER A 196 3.24 -32.33 7.65
CA SER A 196 3.28 -31.39 8.77
C SER A 196 4.53 -30.50 8.76
N ALA A 197 5.63 -30.97 8.13
CA ALA A 197 6.85 -30.20 7.94
C ALA A 197 6.66 -29.10 6.88
N ALA A 198 6.06 -29.44 5.73
CA ALA A 198 5.78 -28.49 4.66
C ALA A 198 4.84 -27.36 5.11
N LYS A 199 3.81 -27.69 5.90
CA LYS A 199 2.92 -26.68 6.48
C LYS A 199 3.66 -25.74 7.43
N LYS A 200 4.47 -26.28 8.36
CA LYS A 200 5.26 -25.47 9.31
C LYS A 200 6.30 -24.59 8.60
N GLY A 201 6.91 -25.09 7.52
CA GLY A 201 7.86 -24.31 6.72
C GLY A 201 7.20 -23.12 6.04
N ALA A 202 6.06 -23.34 5.36
CA ALA A 202 5.27 -22.29 4.72
C ALA A 202 4.76 -21.24 5.74
N GLU A 203 4.35 -21.67 6.93
CA GLU A 203 3.97 -20.77 8.02
C GLU A 203 5.17 -19.96 8.54
N LYS A 204 6.35 -20.57 8.69
CA LYS A 204 7.55 -19.95 9.27
C LYS A 204 8.20 -18.89 8.37
N GLU A 205 8.41 -19.16 7.07
CA GLU A 205 9.03 -18.18 6.16
C GLU A 205 8.23 -16.87 6.06
N SER A 206 6.97 -16.92 6.45
CA SER A 206 6.03 -15.81 6.33
C SER A 206 5.78 -15.05 7.64
N THR A 207 6.34 -15.48 8.78
CA THR A 207 6.17 -14.81 10.10
C THR A 207 7.30 -13.83 10.45
N ASP A 208 8.44 -13.89 9.74
CA ASP A 208 9.59 -12.99 9.96
C ASP A 208 9.44 -11.63 9.23
N VAL A 209 8.19 -11.20 9.01
CA VAL A 209 7.88 -9.92 8.35
C VAL A 209 7.86 -8.81 9.40
N SER A 210 8.68 -7.78 9.19
CA SER A 210 8.68 -6.56 10.00
C SER A 210 7.50 -5.66 9.66
N GLY A 211 7.29 -4.60 10.45
CA GLY A 211 6.37 -3.54 10.06
C GLY A 211 6.77 -2.91 8.72
N PHE A 212 5.78 -2.50 7.96
CA PHE A 212 5.95 -1.84 6.66
C PHE A 212 6.21 -0.35 6.89
N ALA A 213 7.29 0.15 6.29
CA ALA A 213 7.62 1.57 6.30
C ALA A 213 7.49 2.13 4.88
N GLY A 214 7.42 3.45 4.79
CA GLY A 214 7.33 4.15 3.53
C GLY A 214 7.88 5.57 3.59
N ALA A 215 8.00 6.16 2.40
CA ALA A 215 8.45 7.52 2.20
C ALA A 215 7.68 8.13 1.03
N LEU A 216 7.62 9.47 0.97
CA LEU A 216 6.95 10.19 -0.12
C LEU A 216 5.56 9.62 -0.41
N ILE A 217 4.71 9.59 0.61
CA ILE A 217 3.33 9.15 0.51
C ILE A 217 2.47 10.39 0.29
N PHE A 218 1.75 10.40 -0.82
CA PHE A 218 0.88 11.48 -1.23
C PHE A 218 -0.55 11.14 -0.89
N THR A 219 -1.26 12.09 -0.30
CA THR A 219 -2.71 12.05 -0.17
C THR A 219 -3.27 13.27 -0.89
N PHE A 220 -4.16 13.06 -1.86
CA PHE A 220 -4.81 14.18 -2.55
C PHE A 220 -6.31 13.98 -2.55
N GLY A 221 -7.05 15.05 -2.34
CA GLY A 221 -8.50 14.99 -2.28
C GLY A 221 -9.16 16.36 -2.18
N PHE A 222 -10.45 16.33 -1.85
CA PHE A 222 -11.32 17.48 -1.72
C PHE A 222 -12.07 17.41 -0.39
N GLY A 223 -12.20 18.54 0.27
CA GLY A 223 -13.05 18.75 1.43
C GLY A 223 -14.33 19.50 1.10
N PHE A 224 -15.35 19.29 1.93
CA PHE A 224 -16.71 19.81 1.80
C PHE A 224 -17.16 20.44 3.12
#